data_AF-A0A7R9QM69-F1
#
_entry.id   AF-A0A7R9QM69-F1
#
_cell.length_a   1.000
_cell.length_b   1.000
_cell.length_c   1.000
_cell.angle_alpha   90.00
_cell.angle_beta   90.00
_cell.angle_gamma   90.00
#
_symmetry.space_group_name_H-M   'P 1'
#
loop_
_entity.id
_entity.type
_entity.pdbx_description
1 polymer ?
#
loop_
_entity_poly.entity_id
_entity_poly.type
_entity_poly.pdbx_seq_one_letter_code
_entity_poly.pdbx_strand_id
1 'polypeptide(L)'
;QYYFSDINLNRDKFMKELMTKDDGWITFEMLLTFKRLQSLSEDKAVIVAALRKSETNLLVISDDETKVRRSPDKPLPEITEEYTKELNERTLHLKGFPLETKLDEIMTFCRQYGIVESVEMRRHMKSKIFKGCIFVVFAAKESAEKLLTADEVKYNGKDLLRE
;
A
#
# COMPACT_ATOMS: atom_id res chain seq x y z
N GLN A 1 -7.36 -2.18 -4.37
CA GLN A 1 -6.14 -2.44 -5.16
C GLN A 1 -4.93 -2.71 -4.27
N TYR A 2 -4.58 -1.82 -3.33
CA TYR A 2 -3.42 -2.01 -2.43
C TYR A 2 -3.32 -3.39 -1.76
N TYR A 3 -4.43 -3.96 -1.26
CA TYR A 3 -4.43 -5.29 -0.63
C TYR A 3 -3.87 -6.41 -1.50
N PHE A 4 -4.02 -6.29 -2.83
CA PHE A 4 -3.53 -7.24 -3.83
C PHE A 4 -2.24 -6.78 -4.52
N SER A 5 -1.64 -5.67 -4.06
CA SER A 5 -0.35 -5.18 -4.59
C SER A 5 0.79 -6.12 -4.22
N ASP A 6 1.89 -6.05 -4.97
CA ASP A 6 3.10 -6.83 -4.73
C ASP A 6 3.65 -6.60 -3.33
N ILE A 7 3.68 -5.33 -2.91
CA ILE A 7 4.22 -4.94 -1.61
C ILE A 7 3.37 -5.51 -0.48
N ASN A 8 2.04 -5.41 -0.58
CA ASN A 8 1.17 -5.92 0.48
C ASN A 8 1.20 -7.44 0.52
N LEU A 9 0.97 -8.12 -0.62
CA LEU A 9 0.92 -9.58 -0.66
C LEU A 9 2.25 -10.21 -0.24
N ASN A 10 3.39 -9.58 -0.49
CA ASN A 10 4.66 -10.13 -0.01
C ASN A 10 4.69 -10.27 1.53
N ARG A 11 4.05 -9.36 2.27
CA ARG A 11 4.11 -9.31 3.73
C ARG A 11 2.84 -9.85 4.42
N ASP A 12 1.69 -9.70 3.78
CA ASP A 12 0.38 -9.98 4.34
C ASP A 12 0.07 -11.48 4.25
N LYS A 13 0.37 -12.20 5.33
CA LYS A 13 0.12 -13.63 5.46
C LYS A 13 -1.37 -13.97 5.37
N PHE A 14 -2.24 -13.10 5.88
CA PHE A 14 -3.68 -13.34 5.88
C PHE A 14 -4.24 -13.28 4.46
N MET A 15 -3.86 -12.25 3.69
CA MET A 15 -4.23 -12.17 2.27
C MET A 15 -3.69 -13.34 1.46
N LYS A 16 -2.43 -13.75 1.67
CA LYS A 16 -1.84 -14.93 1.03
C LYS A 16 -2.65 -16.19 1.32
N GLU A 17 -3.00 -16.43 2.59
CA GLU A 17 -3.78 -17.59 2.99
C GLU A 17 -5.20 -17.59 2.38
N LEU A 18 -5.86 -16.42 2.32
CA LEU A 18 -7.15 -16.30 1.66
C LEU A 18 -7.06 -16.65 0.17
N MET A 19 -6.03 -16.17 -0.52
CA MET A 19 -5.82 -16.47 -1.93
C MET A 19 -5.54 -17.97 -2.19
N THR A 20 -4.88 -18.67 -1.26
CA THR A 20 -4.63 -20.12 -1.42
C THR A 20 -5.89 -20.97 -1.25
N LYS A 21 -6.93 -20.48 -0.55
CA LYS A 21 -8.14 -21.26 -0.23
C LYS A 21 -9.07 -21.47 -1.42
N ASP A 22 -9.13 -20.53 -2.36
CA ASP A 22 -10.12 -20.53 -3.45
C ASP A 22 -9.49 -20.04 -4.77
N ASP A 23 -8.35 -20.61 -5.19
CA ASP A 23 -7.68 -20.28 -6.48
C ASP A 23 -7.48 -18.76 -6.73
N GLY A 24 -7.12 -18.04 -5.67
CA GLY A 24 -6.91 -16.60 -5.67
C GLY A 24 -8.17 -15.74 -5.50
N TRP A 25 -9.36 -16.35 -5.50
CA TRP A 25 -10.63 -15.65 -5.32
C TRP A 25 -10.88 -15.27 -3.87
N ILE A 26 -11.33 -14.03 -3.68
CA ILE A 26 -11.75 -13.50 -2.38
C ILE A 26 -13.15 -12.92 -2.55
N THR A 27 -14.08 -13.30 -1.67
CA THR A 27 -15.45 -12.80 -1.69
C THR A 27 -15.51 -11.33 -1.29
N PHE A 28 -16.47 -10.58 -1.85
CA PHE A 28 -16.70 -9.20 -1.42
C PHE A 28 -17.09 -9.10 0.05
N GLU A 29 -17.80 -10.11 0.59
CA GLU A 29 -18.11 -10.18 2.02
C GLU A 29 -16.84 -10.18 2.89
N MET A 30 -15.83 -10.95 2.50
CA MET A 30 -14.54 -10.96 3.20
C MET A 30 -13.84 -9.61 3.08
N LEU A 31 -13.83 -9.01 1.89
CA LEU A 31 -13.23 -7.69 1.69
C LEU A 31 -13.92 -6.59 2.49
N LEU A 32 -15.23 -6.65 2.64
CA LEU A 32 -16.02 -5.70 3.43
C LEU A 32 -15.70 -5.78 4.94
N THR A 33 -15.08 -6.86 5.41
CA THR A 33 -14.56 -6.94 6.80
C THR A 33 -13.31 -6.08 7.01
N PHE A 34 -12.68 -5.59 5.94
CA PHE A 34 -11.43 -4.84 6.03
C PHE A 34 -11.75 -3.41 6.41
N LYS A 35 -11.37 -3.01 7.63
CA LYS A 35 -11.70 -1.70 8.22
C LYS A 35 -11.50 -0.50 7.30
N ARG A 36 -10.43 -0.50 6.48
CA ARG A 36 -10.13 0.62 5.57
C ARG A 36 -10.96 0.60 4.30
N LEU A 37 -11.37 -0.58 3.83
CA LEU A 37 -12.34 -0.66 2.73
C LEU A 37 -13.73 -0.28 3.22
N GLN A 38 -14.13 -0.81 4.39
CA GLN A 38 -15.39 -0.51 5.05
C GLN A 38 -15.57 1.00 5.30
N SER A 39 -14.51 1.70 5.70
CA SER A 39 -14.57 3.16 5.89
C SER A 39 -14.75 3.96 4.58
N LEU A 40 -14.56 3.34 3.41
CA LEU A 40 -14.72 3.99 2.11
C LEU A 40 -16.06 3.65 1.46
N SER A 41 -16.48 2.38 1.54
CA SER A 41 -17.75 1.91 1.00
C SER A 41 -18.15 0.59 1.65
N GLU A 42 -19.42 0.48 2.00
CA GLU A 42 -20.04 -0.77 2.46
C GLU A 42 -20.82 -1.48 1.34
N ASP A 43 -21.08 -0.77 0.23
CA ASP A 43 -21.83 -1.30 -0.90
C ASP A 43 -20.92 -2.03 -1.89
N LYS A 44 -21.24 -3.31 -2.10
CA LYS A 44 -20.62 -4.18 -3.11
C LYS A 44 -20.71 -3.59 -4.52
N ALA A 45 -21.85 -3.03 -4.91
CA ALA A 45 -22.05 -2.53 -6.27
C ALA A 45 -21.12 -1.35 -6.59
N VAL A 46 -20.92 -0.47 -5.61
CA VAL A 46 -19.98 0.66 -5.72
C VAL A 46 -18.54 0.16 -5.87
N ILE A 47 -18.14 -0.86 -5.11
CA ILE A 47 -16.81 -1.45 -5.19
C ILE A 47 -16.60 -2.10 -6.56
N VAL A 48 -17.56 -2.89 -7.05
CA VAL A 48 -17.51 -3.53 -8.38
C VAL A 48 -17.40 -2.48 -9.49
N ALA A 49 -18.22 -1.43 -9.44
CA ALA A 49 -18.16 -0.34 -10.41
C ALA A 49 -16.82 0.40 -10.39
N ALA A 50 -16.25 0.65 -9.19
CA ALA A 50 -14.94 1.27 -9.05
C ALA A 50 -13.82 0.39 -9.58
N LEU A 51 -13.90 -0.92 -9.36
CA LEU A 51 -12.95 -1.90 -9.89
C LEU A 51 -13.01 -1.97 -11.42
N ARG A 52 -14.20 -1.94 -12.03
CA ARG A 52 -14.37 -1.91 -13.49
C ARG A 52 -13.80 -0.65 -14.15
N LYS A 53 -13.84 0.49 -13.46
CA LYS A 53 -13.24 1.75 -13.92
C LYS A 53 -11.72 1.80 -13.76
N SER A 54 -11.12 0.80 -13.12
CA SER A 54 -9.69 0.80 -12.85
C SER A 54 -8.88 0.45 -14.09
N GLU A 55 -8.01 1.37 -14.52
CA GLU A 55 -7.12 1.17 -15.67
C GLU A 55 -5.94 0.23 -15.36
N THR A 56 -5.72 -0.10 -14.09
CA THR A 56 -4.56 -0.91 -13.67
C THR A 56 -4.65 -2.39 -14.07
N ASN A 57 -5.84 -2.88 -14.45
CA ASN A 57 -6.10 -4.31 -14.80
C ASN A 57 -5.49 -5.31 -13.80
N LEU A 58 -5.29 -4.90 -12.54
CA LEU A 58 -4.66 -5.71 -11.51
C LEU A 58 -5.63 -6.76 -10.97
N LEU A 59 -6.93 -6.47 -11.02
CA LEU A 59 -7.99 -7.26 -10.39
C LEU A 59 -9.01 -7.70 -11.43
N VAL A 60 -9.43 -8.95 -11.33
CA VAL A 60 -10.48 -9.56 -12.15
C VAL A 60 -11.64 -9.89 -11.23
N ILE A 61 -12.84 -9.51 -11.67
CA ILE A 61 -14.10 -9.81 -10.99
C ILE A 61 -14.67 -11.09 -11.58
N SER A 62 -15.24 -11.95 -10.74
CA SER A 62 -15.91 -13.18 -11.16
C SER A 62 -17.16 -12.86 -11.99
N ASP A 63 -17.60 -13.79 -12.83
CA ASP A 63 -18.76 -13.62 -13.71
C ASP A 63 -20.06 -13.39 -12.93
N ASP A 64 -20.16 -13.96 -11.74
CA ASP A 64 -21.27 -13.77 -10.79
C ASP A 64 -21.15 -12.48 -9.95
N GLU A 65 -20.10 -11.69 -10.21
CA GLU A 65 -19.73 -10.49 -9.48
C GLU A 65 -19.61 -10.69 -7.95
N THR A 66 -19.48 -11.91 -7.43
CA THR A 66 -19.42 -12.16 -5.96
C THR A 66 -18.01 -12.19 -5.40
N LYS A 67 -17.03 -12.43 -6.26
CA LYS A 67 -15.61 -12.56 -5.90
C LYS A 67 -14.72 -11.67 -6.75
N VAL A 68 -13.54 -11.39 -6.23
CA VAL A 68 -12.46 -10.71 -6.94
C VAL A 68 -11.16 -11.45 -6.68
N ARG A 69 -10.30 -11.51 -7.70
CA ARG A 69 -8.94 -12.03 -7.59
C ARG A 69 -7.94 -11.11 -8.26
N ARG A 70 -6.67 -11.32 -7.95
CA ARG A 70 -5.58 -10.72 -8.74
C ARG A 70 -5.53 -11.36 -10.12
N SER A 71 -5.31 -10.56 -11.15
CA SER A 71 -5.22 -11.08 -12.53
C SER A 71 -4.07 -12.09 -12.65
N PRO A 72 -4.30 -13.28 -13.24
CA PRO A 72 -3.24 -14.25 -13.49
C PRO A 72 -2.16 -13.71 -14.45
N ASP A 73 -2.51 -12.72 -15.30
CA ASP A 73 -1.56 -12.05 -16.20
C ASP A 73 -0.55 -11.16 -15.45
N LYS A 74 -0.81 -10.88 -14.17
CA LYS A 74 0.08 -10.10 -13.30
C LYS A 74 0.49 -10.96 -12.11
N PRO A 75 1.34 -11.99 -12.31
CA PRO A 75 1.83 -12.79 -11.19
C PRO A 75 2.60 -11.93 -10.19
N LEU A 76 2.75 -12.43 -8.97
CA LEU A 76 3.63 -11.79 -8.01
C LEU A 76 5.07 -11.85 -8.54
N PRO A 77 5.84 -10.76 -8.47
CA PRO A 77 7.25 -10.79 -8.81
C PRO A 77 7.98 -11.77 -7.90
N GLU A 78 8.91 -12.52 -8.48
CA GLU A 78 9.81 -13.37 -7.70
C GLU A 78 10.70 -12.49 -6.81
N ILE A 79 10.91 -12.92 -5.57
CA ILE A 79 11.75 -12.19 -4.61
C ILE A 79 13.20 -12.53 -4.91
N THR A 80 13.74 -11.96 -5.99
CA THR A 80 15.16 -12.05 -6.32
C THR A 80 15.96 -10.94 -5.62
N GLU A 81 17.28 -11.05 -5.65
CA GLU A 81 18.16 -9.99 -5.14
C GLU A 81 17.98 -8.68 -5.93
N GLU A 82 17.78 -8.77 -7.24
CA GLU A 82 17.52 -7.62 -8.12
C GLU A 82 16.20 -6.94 -7.76
N TYR A 83 15.12 -7.69 -7.58
CA TYR A 83 13.83 -7.14 -7.17
C TYR A 83 13.93 -6.46 -5.80
N THR A 84 14.65 -7.07 -4.86
CA THR A 84 14.88 -6.49 -3.53
C THR A 84 15.68 -5.19 -3.62
N LYS A 85 16.69 -5.15 -4.49
CA LYS A 85 17.50 -3.95 -4.74
C LYS A 85 16.67 -2.84 -5.35
N GLU A 86 15.90 -3.13 -6.41
CA GLU A 86 15.00 -2.16 -7.05
C GLU A 86 13.97 -1.62 -6.05
N LEU A 87 13.36 -2.49 -5.24
CA LEU A 87 12.46 -2.09 -4.17
C LEU A 87 13.13 -1.16 -3.18
N ASN A 88 14.37 -1.44 -2.76
CA ASN A 88 15.10 -0.59 -1.83
C ASN A 88 15.42 0.77 -2.43
N GLU A 89 15.78 0.85 -3.72
CA GLU A 89 16.08 2.12 -4.41
C GLU A 89 14.87 3.07 -4.49
N ARG A 90 13.65 2.52 -4.45
CA ARG A 90 12.40 3.31 -4.42
C ARG A 90 11.75 3.37 -3.04
N THR A 91 12.40 2.81 -2.02
CA THR A 91 11.94 2.83 -0.63
C THR A 91 12.76 3.84 0.17
N LEU A 92 12.10 4.69 0.94
CA LEU A 92 12.76 5.62 1.85
C LEU A 92 12.25 5.46 3.28
N HIS A 93 13.17 5.64 4.22
CA HIS A 93 12.90 5.67 5.63
C HIS A 93 12.83 7.12 6.11
N LEU A 94 11.64 7.56 6.51
CA LEU A 94 11.41 8.91 6.99
C LEU A 94 11.18 8.92 8.50
N LYS A 95 11.88 9.78 9.23
CA LYS A 95 11.76 9.94 10.70
C LYS A 95 11.48 11.39 11.06
N GLY A 96 10.76 11.62 12.15
CA GLY A 96 10.47 12.97 12.67
C GLY A 96 8.99 13.35 12.63
N PHE A 97 8.11 12.45 12.18
CA PHE A 97 6.67 12.71 12.20
C PHE A 97 6.15 12.80 13.65
N PRO A 98 5.23 13.74 13.94
CA PRO A 98 4.51 13.75 15.21
C PRO A 98 3.82 12.41 15.52
N LEU A 99 3.78 12.02 16.79
CA LEU A 99 3.24 10.71 17.20
C LEU A 99 1.72 10.57 16.94
N GLU A 100 1.02 11.69 16.81
CA GLU A 100 -0.43 11.75 16.55
C GLU A 100 -0.76 11.73 15.05
N THR A 101 0.26 11.79 14.19
CA THR A 101 0.07 11.85 12.73
C THR A 101 -0.63 10.60 12.22
N LYS A 102 -1.65 10.78 11.40
CA LYS A 102 -2.41 9.68 10.79
C LYS A 102 -1.81 9.25 9.45
N LEU A 103 -2.14 8.02 9.05
CA LEU A 103 -1.67 7.43 7.79
C LEU A 103 -2.09 8.25 6.57
N ASP A 104 -3.31 8.80 6.56
CA ASP A 104 -3.83 9.57 5.43
C ASP A 104 -3.11 10.92 5.27
N GLU A 105 -2.70 11.55 6.38
CA GLU A 105 -1.88 12.77 6.35
C GLU A 105 -0.49 12.47 5.78
N ILE A 106 0.14 11.38 6.24
CA ILE A 106 1.44 10.92 5.73
C ILE A 106 1.35 10.57 4.24
N MET A 107 0.31 9.86 3.82
CA MET A 107 0.09 9.54 2.41
C MET A 107 -0.07 10.82 1.57
N THR A 108 -0.82 11.79 2.07
CA THR A 108 -1.01 13.09 1.39
C THR A 108 0.32 13.83 1.27
N PHE A 109 1.12 13.85 2.33
CA PHE A 109 2.46 14.42 2.32
C PHE A 109 3.37 13.71 1.30
N CYS A 110 3.47 12.38 1.32
CA CYS A 110 4.34 11.66 0.40
C CYS A 110 3.90 11.83 -1.07
N ARG A 111 2.59 11.96 -1.34
CA ARG A 111 2.05 12.16 -2.69
C ARG A 111 2.52 13.43 -3.38
N GLN A 112 2.99 14.44 -2.65
CA GLN A 112 3.54 15.67 -3.26
C GLN A 112 4.84 15.40 -4.04
N TYR A 113 5.56 14.32 -3.71
CA TYR A 113 6.83 13.95 -4.33
C TYR A 113 6.66 12.94 -5.47
N GLY A 114 5.54 12.23 -5.51
CA GLY A 114 5.21 11.28 -6.56
C GLY A 114 4.14 10.27 -6.17
N ILE A 115 3.91 9.30 -7.05
CA ILE A 115 2.92 8.24 -6.82
C ILE A 115 3.46 7.29 -5.74
N VAL A 116 2.72 7.18 -4.64
CA VAL A 116 3.06 6.33 -3.49
C VAL A 116 2.38 4.98 -3.64
N GLU A 117 3.15 3.90 -3.64
CA GLU A 117 2.61 2.54 -3.67
C GLU A 117 2.32 1.98 -2.28
N SER A 118 3.19 2.27 -1.31
CA SER A 118 3.02 1.77 0.05
C SER A 118 3.57 2.72 1.10
N VAL A 119 2.92 2.75 2.26
CA VAL A 119 3.37 3.46 3.46
C VAL A 119 3.24 2.52 4.65
N GLU A 120 4.35 2.21 5.29
CA GLU A 120 4.41 1.44 6.52
C GLU A 120 4.73 2.34 7.70
N MET A 121 3.74 2.59 8.57
CA MET A 121 3.98 3.29 9.83
C MET A 121 4.59 2.36 10.87
N ARG A 122 5.78 2.72 11.39
CA ARG A 122 6.42 1.93 12.44
C ARG A 122 5.77 2.23 13.78
N ARG A 123 5.32 1.17 14.46
CA ARG A 123 4.63 1.25 15.76
C ARG A 123 5.37 0.45 16.82
N HIS A 124 5.21 0.83 18.08
CA HIS A 124 5.65 -0.01 19.20
C HIS A 124 4.82 -1.30 19.24
N MET A 125 5.50 -2.44 19.40
CA MET A 125 4.83 -3.75 19.33
C MET A 125 3.72 -3.91 20.37
N LYS A 126 3.98 -3.44 21.61
CA LYS A 126 3.07 -3.56 22.75
C LYS A 126 1.97 -2.48 22.76
N SER A 127 2.36 -1.20 22.73
CA SER A 127 1.41 -0.09 22.87
C SER A 127 0.70 0.28 21.55
N LYS A 128 1.17 -0.22 20.40
CA LYS A 128 0.70 0.15 19.05
C LYS A 128 0.79 1.65 18.73
N ILE A 129 1.46 2.42 19.58
CA ILE A 129 1.74 3.84 19.41
C ILE A 129 2.73 4.01 18.25
N PHE A 130 2.46 5.02 17.41
CA PHE A 130 3.31 5.38 16.29
C PHE A 130 4.67 5.89 16.79
N LYS A 131 5.76 5.47 16.16
CA LYS A 131 7.14 5.84 16.55
C LYS A 131 7.62 7.17 15.95
N GLY A 132 6.82 7.79 15.09
CA GLY A 132 7.27 8.97 14.33
C GLY A 132 8.16 8.63 13.13
N CYS A 133 8.23 7.36 12.71
CA CYS A 133 8.96 6.94 11.52
C CYS A 133 8.17 5.99 10.63
N ILE A 134 8.42 6.07 9.33
CA ILE A 134 7.73 5.32 8.29
C ILE A 134 8.71 4.79 7.25
N PHE A 135 8.34 3.70 6.58
CA PHE A 135 8.87 3.38 5.27
C PHE A 135 7.85 3.77 4.20
N VAL A 136 8.28 4.52 3.20
CA VAL A 136 7.47 4.85 2.03
C VAL A 136 8.08 4.22 0.80
N VAL A 137 7.25 3.58 -0.03
CA VAL A 137 7.65 3.01 -1.32
C VAL A 137 6.97 3.79 -2.42
N PHE A 138 7.76 4.39 -3.29
CA PHE A 138 7.27 5.12 -4.46
C PHE A 138 7.17 4.21 -5.68
N ALA A 139 6.27 4.54 -6.60
CA ALA A 139 6.15 3.83 -7.88
C ALA A 139 7.40 4.03 -8.74
N ALA A 140 7.93 5.25 -8.77
CA ALA A 140 9.11 5.61 -9.55
C ALA A 140 10.30 5.94 -8.64
N LYS A 141 11.49 5.45 -9.04
CA LYS A 141 12.77 5.76 -8.37
C LYS A 141 13.04 7.26 -8.29
N GLU A 142 12.72 8.00 -9.35
CA GLU A 142 12.87 9.47 -9.37
C GLU A 142 12.09 10.16 -8.24
N SER A 143 10.95 9.62 -7.82
CA SER A 143 10.16 10.21 -6.72
C SER A 143 10.86 10.02 -5.38
N ALA A 144 11.49 8.86 -5.18
CA ALA A 144 12.35 8.63 -4.02
C ALA A 144 13.58 9.54 -4.07
N GLU A 145 14.29 9.63 -5.19
CA GLU A 145 15.46 10.50 -5.34
C GLU A 145 15.13 11.99 -5.11
N LYS A 146 14.00 12.47 -5.64
CA LYS A 146 13.50 13.84 -5.36
C LYS A 146 13.31 14.07 -3.87
N LEU A 147 12.68 13.13 -3.17
CA LEU A 147 12.47 13.25 -1.73
C LEU A 147 13.79 13.13 -0.95
N LEU A 148 14.74 12.33 -1.43
CA LEU A 148 16.06 12.14 -0.81
C LEU A 148 16.99 13.36 -0.99
N THR A 149 16.87 14.09 -2.09
CA THR A 149 17.76 15.20 -2.47
C THR A 149 17.20 16.59 -2.14
N ALA A 150 15.90 16.74 -1.87
CA ALA A 150 15.28 18.04 -1.58
C ALA A 150 15.93 18.78 -0.39
N ASP A 151 16.42 20.01 -0.50
CA ASP A 151 17.20 20.64 0.58
C ASP A 151 16.51 20.69 1.96
N GLU A 152 15.19 20.87 2.00
CA GLU A 152 14.39 20.80 3.22
C GLU A 152 13.14 19.94 3.03
N VAL A 153 12.94 18.97 3.93
CA VAL A 153 11.74 18.14 3.99
C VAL A 153 11.09 18.37 5.34
N LYS A 154 10.12 19.29 5.37
CA LYS A 154 9.42 19.69 6.61
C LYS A 154 8.01 19.15 6.62
N TYR A 155 7.61 18.57 7.75
CA TYR A 155 6.23 18.19 8.03
C TYR A 155 5.71 19.01 9.22
N ASN A 156 4.69 19.83 8.99
CA ASN A 156 4.12 20.74 9.99
C ASN A 156 5.19 21.59 10.71
N GLY A 157 6.17 22.10 9.95
CA GLY A 157 7.26 22.93 10.48
C GLY A 157 8.39 22.18 11.19
N LYS A 158 8.34 20.84 11.25
CA LYS A 158 9.45 20.00 11.76
C LYS A 158 10.23 19.37 10.63
N ASP A 159 11.55 19.43 10.72
CA ASP A 159 12.44 18.74 9.79
C ASP A 159 12.32 17.22 9.93
N LEU A 160 12.21 16.54 8.80
CA LEU A 160 12.23 15.10 8.70
C LEU A 160 13.62 14.62 8.32
N LEU A 161 14.08 13.58 9.00
CA LEU A 161 15.24 12.81 8.58
C LEU A 161 14.81 11.79 7.52
N ARG A 162 15.69 11.53 6.58
CA ARG A 162 15.49 10.63 5.44
C ARG A 162 16.73 9.78 5.25
N GLU A 163 16.51 8.48 5.10
CA GLU A 163 17.53 7.43 4.92
C GLU A 163 17.07 6.43 3.86
#